data_AF-A0A3C1JKR9-F1
#
_entry.id   AF-A0A3C1JKR9-F1
#
_cell.length_a   1.000
_cell.length_b   1.000
_cell.length_c   1.000
_cell.angle_alpha   90.00
_cell.angle_beta   90.00
_cell.angle_gamma   90.00
#
_symmetry.space_group_name_H-M   'P 1'
#
loop_
_entity.id
_entity.type
_entity.pdbx_description
1 polymer ?
#
loop_
_entity_poly.entity_id
_entity_poly.type
_entity_poly.pdbx_seq_one_letter_code
_entity_poly.pdbx_strand_id
1 'polypeptide(L)' 'KRAGVDETLLSKVYAPIGLDLGGRAPTEIALAIMAEIVNVRRRGGAKSLARFIHSEVGLADSGADVADEA' A
#
# COMPACT_ATOMS: atom_id res chain seq x y z
N LYS A 1 6.78 -24.20 -9.59
CA LYS A 1 6.88 -24.15 -8.10
C LYS A 1 6.29 -22.82 -7.63
N ARG A 2 5.17 -22.83 -6.90
CA ARG A 2 4.80 -21.67 -6.07
C ARG A 2 5.39 -21.95 -4.69
N ALA A 3 6.40 -21.19 -4.30
CA ALA A 3 6.80 -21.17 -2.90
C ALA A 3 5.69 -20.43 -2.14
N GLY A 4 5.16 -21.02 -1.07
CA GLY A 4 4.30 -20.29 -0.15
C GLY A 4 5.13 -19.19 0.52
N VAL A 5 4.61 -17.97 0.52
CA VAL A 5 5.18 -16.84 1.28
C VAL A 5 4.36 -16.72 2.55
N ASP A 6 5.01 -16.39 3.66
CA ASP A 6 4.34 -16.11 4.92
C ASP A 6 3.32 -14.97 4.77
N GLU A 7 2.12 -15.15 5.29
CA GLU A 7 1.02 -14.18 5.15
C GLU A 7 1.33 -12.84 5.84
N THR A 8 2.11 -12.85 6.93
CA THR A 8 2.52 -11.63 7.63
C THR A 8 3.56 -10.83 6.87
N LEU A 9 4.34 -11.49 6.00
CA LEU A 9 5.21 -10.80 5.05
C LEU A 9 4.40 -10.26 3.89
N LEU A 10 3.41 -11.01 3.41
CA LEU A 10 2.56 -10.61 2.29
C LEU A 10 1.68 -9.41 2.63
N SER A 11 1.18 -9.30 3.86
CA SER A 11 0.37 -8.16 4.31
C SER A 11 1.11 -6.81 4.29
N LYS A 12 2.44 -6.83 4.23
CA LYS A 12 3.28 -5.63 4.13
C LYS A 12 3.54 -5.19 2.69
N VAL A 13 3.07 -5.94 1.69
CA VAL A 13 3.31 -5.66 0.28
C VAL A 13 2.32 -4.63 -0.24
N TYR A 14 2.84 -3.58 -0.86
CA TYR A 14 2.04 -2.56 -1.53
C TYR A 14 1.92 -2.94 -3.01
N ALA A 15 0.75 -3.45 -3.39
CA ALA A 15 0.46 -3.83 -4.77
C ALA A 15 -1.00 -3.51 -5.11
N PRO A 16 -1.25 -2.72 -6.17
CA PRO A 16 -0.31 -1.92 -6.97
C PRO A 16 0.44 -0.88 -6.13
N ILE A 17 1.69 -0.63 -6.48
CA ILE A 17 2.55 0.36 -5.80
C ILE A 17 2.27 1.77 -6.31
N GLY A 18 2.36 2.73 -5.41
CA GLY A 18 2.26 4.16 -5.68
C GLY A 18 0.98 4.79 -5.12
N LEU A 19 1.06 6.11 -4.93
CA LEU A 19 -0.12 6.93 -4.67
C LEU A 19 -0.96 7.11 -5.95
N ASP A 20 -2.25 7.34 -5.77
CA ASP A 20 -3.20 7.62 -6.85
C ASP A 20 -3.02 9.04 -7.41
N LEU A 21 -1.96 9.25 -8.21
CA LEU A 21 -1.63 10.54 -8.82
C LEU A 21 -2.13 10.68 -10.27
N GLY A 22 -2.75 9.64 -10.84
CA GLY A 22 -3.32 9.65 -12.19
C GLY A 22 -2.31 9.59 -13.37
N GLY A 23 -1.01 9.61 -13.08
CA GLY A 23 0.06 9.58 -14.09
C GLY A 23 0.21 8.22 -14.80
N ARG A 24 0.72 8.24 -16.03
CA ARG A 24 0.92 7.07 -16.90
C ARG A 24 2.32 7.00 -17.49
N ALA A 25 3.07 8.11 -17.50
CA ALA A 25 4.45 8.11 -17.95
C ALA A 25 5.36 7.46 -16.88
N PRO A 26 6.48 6.84 -17.27
CA PRO A 26 7.41 6.23 -16.31
C PRO A 26 7.90 7.18 -15.22
N THR A 27 8.11 8.46 -15.54
CA THR A 27 8.51 9.50 -14.58
C THR A 27 7.42 9.79 -13.54
N GLU A 28 6.16 9.79 -13.95
CA GLU A 28 5.02 10.00 -13.06
C GLU A 28 4.79 8.78 -12.17
N ILE A 29 4.98 7.58 -12.69
CA ILE A 29 4.94 6.33 -11.91
C ILE A 29 6.05 6.35 -10.86
N ALA A 30 7.28 6.73 -11.24
CA ALA A 30 8.39 6.86 -10.30
C ALA A 30 8.08 7.87 -9.19
N LEU A 31 7.46 9.01 -9.53
CA LEU A 31 7.01 9.99 -8.54
C LEU A 31 5.95 9.40 -7.59
N ALA A 32 4.96 8.67 -8.12
CA ALA A 32 3.93 8.01 -7.32
C ALA A 32 4.52 7.01 -6.32
N ILE A 33 5.53 6.23 -6.73
CA ILE A 33 6.25 5.28 -5.86
C ILE A 33 7.02 6.02 -4.76
N MET A 34 7.80 7.04 -5.13
CA MET A 34 8.59 7.80 -4.15
C MET A 34 7.69 8.53 -3.15
N ALA A 35 6.55 9.05 -3.60
CA ALA A 35 5.56 9.67 -2.74
C ALA A 35 4.93 8.65 -1.77
N GLU A 36 4.68 7.41 -2.20
CA GLU A 36 4.17 6.35 -1.31
C GLU A 36 5.18 5.99 -0.21
N ILE A 37 6.47 5.89 -0.55
CA ILE A 37 7.54 5.66 0.44
C ILE A 37 7.53 6.76 1.51
N VAL A 38 7.42 8.03 1.11
CA VAL A 38 7.36 9.15 2.03
C VAL A 38 6.08 9.12 2.87
N ASN A 39 4.93 8.83 2.24
CA ASN A 39 3.64 8.71 2.92
C ASN A 39 3.68 7.64 4.02
N VAL A 40 4.22 6.45 3.74
CA VAL A 40 4.40 5.39 4.74
C VAL A 40 5.34 5.84 5.86
N ARG A 41 6.51 6.40 5.50
CA ARG A 41 7.51 6.85 6.49
C ARG A 41 7.00 7.93 7.43
N ARG A 42 6.08 8.78 6.96
CA ARG A 42 5.50 9.87 7.75
C ARG A 42 4.15 9.54 8.35
N ARG A 43 3.68 8.28 8.23
CA ARG A 43 2.32 7.86 8.63
C ARG A 43 1.24 8.79 8.02
N GLY A 44 1.43 9.20 6.77
CA GLY A 44 0.57 10.13 6.07
C GLY A 44 -0.73 9.49 5.57
N GLY A 45 -1.73 10.35 5.30
CA GLY A 45 -3.07 9.96 4.87
C GLY A 45 -3.32 9.99 3.36
N ALA A 46 -2.27 10.07 2.53
CA ALA A 46 -2.47 10.12 1.08
C ALA A 46 -3.03 8.80 0.53
N LYS A 47 -3.84 8.89 -0.54
CA LYS A 47 -4.53 7.75 -1.15
C LYS A 47 -3.53 6.82 -1.85
N SER A 48 -3.27 5.68 -1.21
CA SER A 48 -2.48 4.58 -1.78
C SER A 48 -3.36 3.70 -2.68
N LEU A 49 -2.83 3.29 -3.83
CA LEU A 49 -3.50 2.36 -4.73
C LEU A 49 -3.64 0.96 -4.11
N ALA A 50 -2.65 0.53 -3.32
CA ALA A 50 -2.69 -0.75 -2.61
C ALA A 50 -3.90 -0.82 -1.67
N ARG A 51 -4.17 0.25 -0.90
CA ARG A 51 -5.31 0.28 0.02
C ARG A 51 -6.66 0.37 -0.68
N PHE A 52 -6.71 0.97 -1.87
CA PHE A 52 -7.95 1.08 -2.65
C PHE A 52 -8.51 -0.29 -3.05
N ILE A 53 -7.65 -1.21 -3.51
CA ILE A 53 -8.10 -2.55 -3.92
C ILE A 53 -8.52 -3.41 -2.71
N HIS A 54 -7.87 -3.26 -1.56
CA HIS A 54 -8.30 -3.95 -0.34
C HIS A 54 -9.68 -3.46 0.15
N SER A 55 -10.07 -2.21 -0.17
CA SER A 55 -11.38 -1.68 0.20
C SER A 55 -12.53 -2.12 -0.72
N GLU A 56 -12.27 -2.42 -2.01
CA GLU A 56 -13.29 -2.90 -2.96
C GLU A 56 -13.44 -4.43 -2.97
N VAL A 57 -12.37 -5.17 -2.65
CA VAL A 57 -12.40 -6.63 -2.53
C VAL A 57 -12.60 -6.97 -1.06
N GLY A 58 -13.87 -7.12 -0.63
CA GLY A 58 -14.26 -7.41 0.76
C GLY A 58 -13.74 -8.74 1.32
N LEU A 59 -12.44 -8.84 1.58
CA LEU A 59 -11.81 -9.86 2.40
C LEU A 59 -11.20 -9.16 3.62
N ALA A 60 -12.04 -9.02 4.64
CA ALA A 60 -11.74 -8.72 6.04
C ALA A 60 -10.32 -8.23 6.36
N ASP A 61 -10.17 -6.92 6.52
CA ASP A 61 -9.07 -6.33 7.28
C ASP A 61 -9.32 -6.62 8.78
N SER A 62 -8.96 -7.83 9.22
CA SER A 62 -8.79 -8.12 10.63
C SER A 62 -7.31 -7.92 10.99
N GLY A 63 -6.97 -6.71 11.43
CA GLY A 63 -5.91 -6.53 12.42
C GLY A 63 -4.71 -5.64 12.10
N ALA A 64 -4.90 -4.45 11.53
CA ALA A 64 -3.81 -3.46 11.45
C ALA A 64 -4.09 -2.09 12.09
N ASP A 65 -5.18 -1.93 12.86
CA ASP A 65 -5.44 -0.73 13.68
C ASP A 65 -5.37 -1.03 15.19
N VAL A 66 -4.38 -1.83 15.61
CA VAL A 66 -4.01 -1.90 17.03
C VAL A 66 -2.56 -1.49 17.21
N ALA A 67 -2.39 -0.38 17.93
CA ALA A 67 -1.16 0.21 18.47
C ALA A 67 -0.30 1.03 17.49
N ASP A 68 -0.49 2.36 17.52
CA ASP A 68 0.52 3.30 18.05
C ASP A 68 -0.08 4.73 18.15
N GLU A 69 -0.77 5.05 19.25
CA GLU A 69 -0.59 6.30 20.05
C GLU A 69 -1.67 6.48 21.14
N ALA A 70 -1.18 6.58 22.38
CA ALA A 70 -1.76 7.11 23.63
C ALA A 70 -2.95 6.39 24.31
#